data_AF-A0A257N146-F1
#
_entry.id   AF-A0A257N146-F1
#
_cell.length_a   1.000
_cell.length_b   1.000
_cell.length_c   1.000
_cell.angle_alpha   90.00
_cell.angle_beta   90.00
_cell.angle_gamma   90.00
#
_symmetry.space_group_name_H-M   'P 1'
#
loop_
_entity.id
_entity.type
_entity.pdbx_description
1 polymer ?
#
loop_
_entity_poly.entity_id
_entity_poly.type
_entity_poly.pdbx_seq_one_letter_code
_entity_poly.pdbx_strand_id
1 'polypeptide(L)'
;MTQMTPKEIVSELDKHIIGQANAKRAVAIALRNRWRRQQVDVALRDEITPKNILMIGPTGVGKTEIARRLARLANAPFIKIEATKFTEVGYVGRDVDSIIRDLVDTAVKMTRMAEMEKMQTKAFDTA
;
A
#
# COMPACT_ATOMS: atom_id res chain seq x y z
N MET A 1 8.33 -2.63 -8.56
CA MET A 1 7.30 -3.41 -7.84
C MET A 1 7.87 -4.78 -7.53
N THR A 2 7.55 -5.33 -6.36
CA THR A 2 8.02 -6.66 -5.98
C THR A 2 7.48 -7.71 -6.96
N GLN A 3 8.35 -8.63 -7.40
CA GLN A 3 8.00 -9.71 -8.34
C GLN A 3 7.32 -10.90 -7.65
N MET A 4 6.99 -10.74 -6.36
CA MET A 4 6.45 -11.80 -5.52
C MET A 4 5.16 -12.38 -6.09
N THR A 5 5.07 -13.71 -6.01
CA THR A 5 3.87 -14.47 -6.32
C THR A 5 2.84 -14.30 -5.19
N PRO A 6 1.54 -14.54 -5.46
CA PRO A 6 0.52 -14.49 -4.42
C PRO A 6 0.83 -15.40 -3.21
N LYS A 7 1.48 -16.55 -3.42
CA LYS A 7 1.85 -17.47 -2.34
C LYS A 7 2.95 -16.88 -1.44
N GLU A 8 3.97 -16.26 -2.03
CA GLU A 8 5.03 -15.59 -1.28
C GLU A 8 4.51 -14.39 -0.49
N ILE A 9 3.60 -13.61 -1.08
CA ILE A 9 2.96 -12.48 -0.37
C ILE A 9 2.18 -12.99 0.85
N VAL A 10 1.39 -14.06 0.70
CA VAL A 10 0.64 -14.66 1.81
C VAL A 10 1.61 -15.17 2.89
N SER A 11 2.67 -15.87 2.51
CA SER A 11 3.68 -16.39 3.43
C SER A 11 4.37 -15.27 4.21
N GLU A 12 4.65 -14.12 3.58
CA GLU A 12 5.22 -12.97 4.27
C GLU A 12 4.21 -12.33 5.24
N LEU A 13 2.92 -12.28 4.86
CA LEU A 13 1.85 -11.81 5.75
C LEU A 13 1.61 -12.78 6.93
N ASP A 14 1.83 -14.08 6.76
CA ASP A 14 1.68 -15.09 7.81
C ASP A 14 2.68 -14.89 8.96
N LYS A 15 3.84 -14.29 8.72
CA LYS A 15 4.83 -13.95 9.76
C LYS A 15 4.34 -12.90 10.75
N HIS A 16 3.30 -12.14 10.41
CA HIS A 16 2.84 -10.99 11.19
C HIS A 16 1.36 -11.05 11.59
N ILE A 17 0.54 -11.73 10.79
CA ILE A 17 -0.91 -11.83 11.02
C ILE A 17 -1.25 -13.30 11.20
N ILE A 18 -1.91 -13.67 12.30
CA ILE A 18 -2.37 -15.04 12.51
C ILE A 18 -3.77 -15.21 11.92
N GLY A 19 -4.02 -16.31 11.19
CA GLY A 19 -5.31 -16.59 10.54
C GLY A 19 -5.62 -15.65 9.35
N GLN A 20 -6.89 -15.29 9.15
CA GLN A 20 -7.35 -14.36 8.10
C GLN A 20 -6.95 -14.74 6.66
N ALA A 21 -6.91 -16.04 6.34
CA ALA A 21 -6.43 -16.55 5.05
C ALA A 21 -7.12 -15.92 3.83
N ASN A 22 -8.45 -15.71 3.90
CA ASN A 22 -9.22 -15.09 2.82
C ASN A 22 -8.79 -13.63 2.57
N ALA A 23 -8.58 -12.85 3.64
CA ALA A 23 -8.14 -11.46 3.53
C ALA A 23 -6.71 -11.38 2.97
N LYS A 24 -5.79 -12.23 3.45
CA LYS A 24 -4.41 -12.33 2.94
C LYS A 24 -4.39 -12.67 1.44
N ARG A 25 -5.18 -13.66 1.03
CA ARG A 25 -5.30 -14.06 -0.38
C ARG A 25 -5.85 -12.93 -1.25
N ALA A 26 -6.88 -12.22 -0.78
CA ALA A 26 -7.47 -11.11 -1.51
C ALA A 26 -6.45 -9.99 -1.76
N VAL A 27 -5.70 -9.58 -0.73
CA VAL A 27 -4.68 -8.53 -0.89
C VAL A 27 -3.49 -8.98 -1.74
N ALA A 28 -3.08 -10.25 -1.65
CA ALA A 28 -2.01 -10.81 -2.46
C ALA A 28 -2.37 -10.81 -3.96
N ILE A 29 -3.62 -11.15 -4.29
CA ILE A 29 -4.12 -11.09 -5.67
C ILE A 29 -4.17 -9.65 -6.17
N ALA A 30 -4.68 -8.72 -5.36
CA ALA A 30 -4.76 -7.31 -5.75
C ALA A 30 -3.36 -6.72 -6.02
N LEU A 31 -2.36 -7.04 -5.18
CA LEU A 31 -0.97 -6.62 -5.41
C LEU A 31 -0.39 -7.28 -6.67
N ARG A 32 -0.60 -8.59 -6.87
CA ARG A 32 -0.12 -9.28 -8.07
C ARG A 32 -0.76 -8.75 -9.35
N ASN A 33 -2.02 -8.34 -9.31
CA ASN A 33 -2.69 -7.74 -10.45
C ASN A 33 -2.07 -6.40 -10.86
N ARG A 34 -1.49 -5.63 -9.93
CA ARG A 34 -0.71 -4.43 -10.28
C ARG A 34 0.55 -4.79 -11.08
N TRP A 35 1.26 -5.84 -10.68
CA TRP A 35 2.40 -6.34 -11.44
C TRP A 35 1.97 -6.86 -12.81
N ARG A 36 0.88 -7.64 -12.91
CA ARG A 36 0.34 -8.14 -14.19
C ARG A 36 -0.06 -7.00 -15.13
N ARG A 37 -0.67 -5.93 -14.60
CA ARG A 37 -0.98 -4.71 -15.36
C ARG A 37 0.27 -4.09 -15.98
N GLN A 38 1.44 -4.18 -15.35
CA GLN A 38 2.68 -3.68 -15.94
C GLN A 38 3.21 -4.56 -17.08
N GLN A 39 2.75 -5.80 -17.21
CA GLN A 39 3.20 -6.75 -18.24
C GLN A 39 2.36 -6.73 -19.52
N VAL A 40 1.20 -6.04 -19.54
CA VAL A 40 0.39 -5.93 -20.76
C VAL A 40 0.84 -4.75 -21.63
N ASP A 41 0.35 -4.68 -22.87
CA ASP A 41 0.61 -3.56 -23.77
C ASP A 41 0.01 -2.24 -23.27
N VAL A 42 0.68 -1.13 -23.60
CA VAL A 42 0.36 0.22 -23.09
C VAL A 42 -1.10 0.59 -23.34
N ALA A 43 -1.64 0.29 -24.52
CA ALA A 43 -3.05 0.56 -24.85
C ALA A 43 -4.03 -0.12 -23.87
N LEU A 44 -3.72 -1.35 -23.45
CA LEU A 44 -4.56 -2.10 -22.52
C LEU A 44 -4.29 -1.75 -21.05
N ARG A 45 -3.12 -1.17 -20.72
CA ARG A 45 -2.78 -0.80 -19.33
C ARG A 45 -3.76 0.17 -18.72
N ASP A 46 -4.22 1.15 -19.48
CA ASP A 46 -5.07 2.23 -18.96
C ASP A 46 -6.53 1.78 -18.77
N GLU A 47 -6.96 0.74 -19.49
CA GLU A 47 -8.27 0.11 -19.31
C GLU A 47 -8.35 -0.78 -18.06
N ILE A 48 -7.21 -1.26 -17.55
CA ILE A 48 -7.15 -2.14 -16.37
C ILE A 48 -7.14 -1.29 -15.09
N THR A 49 -8.30 -1.22 -14.43
CA THR A 49 -8.45 -0.53 -13.14
C THR A 49 -7.98 -1.38 -11.95
N PRO A 50 -7.48 -0.76 -10.86
CA PRO A 50 -7.14 -1.46 -9.64
C PRO A 50 -8.34 -2.21 -9.03
N LYS A 51 -8.10 -3.41 -8.51
CA LYS A 51 -9.11 -4.17 -7.76
C LYS A 51 -9.12 -3.72 -6.30
N ASN A 52 -9.99 -2.75 -5.98
CA ASN A 52 -10.20 -2.25 -4.63
C ASN A 52 -10.81 -3.34 -3.73
N ILE A 53 -10.53 -3.28 -2.42
CA ILE A 53 -10.91 -4.31 -1.45
C ILE A 53 -11.73 -3.69 -0.34
N LEU A 54 -12.87 -4.32 -0.03
CA LEU A 54 -13.67 -4.07 1.17
C LEU A 54 -13.41 -5.19 2.18
N MET A 55 -12.85 -4.87 3.35
CA MET A 55 -12.64 -5.83 4.43
C MET A 55 -13.77 -5.76 5.45
N ILE A 56 -14.51 -6.85 5.62
CA ILE A 56 -15.63 -6.95 6.57
C ILE A 56 -15.21 -7.85 7.74
N GLY A 57 -15.40 -7.37 8.96
CA GLY A 57 -15.10 -8.12 10.19
C GLY A 57 -15.04 -7.22 11.44
N PRO A 58 -15.02 -7.80 12.65
CA PRO A 58 -15.02 -7.02 13.89
C PRO A 58 -13.71 -6.26 14.12
N THR A 59 -13.70 -5.32 15.05
CA THR A 59 -12.48 -4.58 15.45
C THR A 59 -11.42 -5.54 16.02
N GLY A 60 -10.14 -5.20 15.88
CA GLY A 60 -9.04 -6.00 16.45
C GLY A 60 -8.59 -7.23 15.65
N VAL A 61 -9.33 -7.69 14.64
CA VAL A 61 -8.97 -8.91 13.87
C VAL A 61 -7.83 -8.75 12.84
N GLY A 62 -7.17 -7.59 12.80
CA GLY A 62 -6.01 -7.37 11.93
C GLY A 62 -6.28 -6.76 10.55
N LYS A 63 -7.50 -6.25 10.26
CA LYS A 63 -7.82 -5.60 8.96
C LYS A 63 -6.80 -4.53 8.55
N THR A 64 -6.55 -3.58 9.45
CA THR A 64 -5.59 -2.48 9.21
C THR A 64 -4.15 -3.00 9.14
N GLU A 65 -3.81 -4.03 9.91
CA GLU A 65 -2.46 -4.58 9.92
C GLU A 65 -2.13 -5.32 8.63
N ILE A 66 -3.10 -6.03 8.03
CA ILE A 66 -2.95 -6.63 6.69
C ILE A 66 -2.61 -5.55 5.66
N ALA A 67 -3.35 -4.45 5.64
CA ALA A 67 -3.09 -3.35 4.70
C ALA A 67 -1.73 -2.67 4.93
N ARG A 68 -1.38 -2.42 6.21
CA ARG A 68 -0.10 -1.81 6.59
C ARG A 68 1.09 -2.70 6.20
N ARG A 69 1.01 -4.00 6.46
CA ARG A 69 2.07 -4.97 6.12
C ARG A 69 2.22 -5.15 4.62
N LEU A 70 1.10 -5.20 3.90
CA LEU A 70 1.12 -5.25 2.43
C LEU A 70 1.85 -4.03 1.84
N ALA A 71 1.59 -2.82 2.35
CA ALA A 71 2.25 -1.63 1.86
C ALA A 71 3.76 -1.64 2.12
N ARG A 72 4.18 -2.08 3.32
CA ARG A 72 5.61 -2.26 3.65
C ARG A 72 6.27 -3.27 2.72
N LEU A 73 5.64 -4.42 2.50
CA LEU A 73 6.13 -5.47 1.59
C LEU A 73 6.28 -4.95 0.16
N ALA A 74 5.32 -4.15 -0.31
CA ALA A 74 5.35 -3.56 -1.64
C ALA A 74 6.29 -2.34 -1.75
N ASN A 75 6.93 -1.91 -0.65
CA ASN A 75 7.62 -0.62 -0.52
C ASN A 75 6.80 0.54 -1.09
N ALA A 76 5.53 0.62 -0.67
CA ALA A 76 4.54 1.57 -1.18
C ALA A 76 4.13 2.58 -0.10
N PRO A 77 3.84 3.84 -0.49
CA PRO A 77 3.32 4.83 0.44
C PRO A 77 1.95 4.38 0.99
N PHE A 78 1.71 4.65 2.28
CA PHE A 78 0.52 4.17 2.98
C PHE A 78 0.01 5.21 3.97
N ILE A 79 -1.30 5.43 3.96
CA ILE A 79 -2.00 6.30 4.90
C ILE A 79 -3.22 5.57 5.47
N LYS A 80 -3.57 5.89 6.73
CA LYS A 80 -4.79 5.40 7.41
C LYS A 80 -5.71 6.58 7.63
N ILE A 81 -6.92 6.52 7.09
CA ILE A 81 -7.92 7.57 7.22
C ILE A 81 -9.21 6.99 7.80
N GLU A 82 -9.95 7.80 8.53
CA GLU A 82 -11.28 7.49 9.03
C GLU A 82 -12.31 8.27 8.20
N ALA A 83 -13.25 7.56 7.56
CA ALA A 83 -14.22 8.18 6.66
C ALA A 83 -15.16 9.17 7.35
N THR A 84 -15.44 8.97 8.65
CA THR A 84 -16.30 9.85 9.45
C THR A 84 -15.75 11.27 9.58
N LYS A 85 -14.44 11.47 9.38
CA LYS A 85 -13.79 12.80 9.39
C LYS A 85 -14.24 13.71 8.24
N PHE A 86 -14.87 13.16 7.21
CA PHE A 86 -15.34 13.89 6.03
C PHE A 86 -16.86 14.09 6.04
N THR A 87 -17.55 13.52 7.02
CA THR A 87 -19.02 13.61 7.17
C THR A 87 -19.44 14.40 8.42
N GLU A 88 -18.51 14.81 9.28
CA GLU A 88 -18.82 15.57 10.49
C GLU A 88 -19.39 16.96 10.14
N VAL A 89 -20.56 17.23 10.70
CA VAL A 89 -21.41 18.40 10.43
C VAL A 89 -20.72 19.67 10.91
N GLY A 90 -20.19 20.46 9.97
CA GLY A 90 -19.52 21.73 10.22
C GLY A 90 -19.21 22.48 8.93
N TYR A 91 -19.24 23.81 8.99
CA TYR A 91 -19.25 24.74 7.84
C TYR A 91 -18.00 24.71 6.93
N VAL A 92 -16.94 23.98 7.32
CA VAL A 92 -15.77 23.66 6.48
C VAL A 92 -15.25 22.27 6.87
N GLY A 93 -15.83 21.20 6.30
CA GLY A 93 -15.32 19.84 6.48
C GLY A 93 -13.90 19.67 5.93
N ARG A 94 -13.18 18.61 6.36
CA ARG A 94 -11.92 18.25 5.70
C ARG A 94 -12.20 17.91 4.24
N ASP A 95 -11.38 18.46 3.36
CA ASP A 95 -11.43 18.22 1.92
C ASP A 95 -10.93 16.81 1.58
N VAL A 96 -11.68 16.07 0.74
CA VAL A 96 -11.31 14.72 0.28
C VAL A 96 -9.99 14.71 -0.47
N ASP A 97 -9.58 15.82 -1.11
CA ASP A 97 -8.28 15.91 -1.78
C ASP A 97 -7.11 15.89 -0.78
N SER A 98 -7.38 16.15 0.52
CA SER A 98 -6.36 15.97 1.56
C SER A 98 -5.86 14.53 1.65
N ILE A 99 -6.69 13.54 1.29
CA ILE A 99 -6.33 12.13 1.26
C ILE A 99 -5.16 11.90 0.30
N ILE A 100 -5.24 12.49 -0.89
CA ILE A 100 -4.19 12.34 -1.91
C ILE A 100 -2.96 13.16 -1.53
N ARG A 101 -3.14 14.37 -0.97
CA ARG A 101 -2.03 15.19 -0.47
C ARG A 101 -1.21 14.46 0.59
N ASP A 102 -1.86 13.89 1.61
CA ASP A 102 -1.20 13.13 2.68
C ASP A 102 -0.46 11.89 2.13
N LEU A 103 -1.01 11.24 1.10
CA LEU A 103 -0.36 10.09 0.44
C LEU A 103 0.91 10.52 -0.32
N VAL A 104 0.85 11.64 -1.03
CA VAL A 104 1.98 12.20 -1.77
C VAL A 104 3.09 12.64 -0.81
N ASP A 105 2.75 13.32 0.28
CA ASP A 105 3.73 13.73 1.30
C ASP A 105 4.45 12.52 1.90
N THR A 106 3.71 11.44 2.16
CA THR A 106 4.28 10.17 2.61
C THR A 106 5.22 9.57 1.57
N ALA A 107 4.87 9.62 0.28
CA ALA A 107 5.70 9.14 -0.81
C ALA A 107 6.99 9.95 -0.96
N VAL A 108 6.90 11.29 -0.94
CA VAL A 108 8.07 12.19 -1.03
C VAL A 108 9.04 11.92 0.12
N LYS A 109 8.52 11.81 1.35
CA LYS A 109 9.34 11.48 2.51
C LYS A 109 10.04 10.13 2.36
N MET A 110 9.31 9.10 1.92
CA MET A 110 9.85 7.75 1.71
C MET A 110 10.97 7.74 0.66
N THR A 111 10.76 8.42 -0.48
CA THR A 111 11.78 8.55 -1.53
C THR A 111 13.00 9.33 -1.05
N ARG A 112 12.79 10.45 -0.35
CA ARG A 112 13.89 11.26 0.20
C ARG A 112 14.79 10.45 1.12
N MET A 113 14.21 9.66 2.02
CA MET A 113 14.97 8.79 2.94
C MET A 113 15.77 7.74 2.18
N ALA A 114 15.16 7.06 1.20
CA ALA A 114 15.83 6.05 0.39
C ALA A 114 17.00 6.62 -0.44
N GLU A 115 16.85 7.83 -1.00
CA GLU A 115 17.94 8.47 -1.74
C GLU A 115 19.06 8.97 -0.82
N MET A 116 18.74 9.47 0.38
CA MET A 116 19.75 9.85 1.37
C MET A 116 20.61 8.66 1.78
N GLU A 117 20.00 7.50 2.04
CA GLU A 117 20.71 6.27 2.40
C GLU A 117 21.65 5.82 1.27
N LYS A 118 21.19 5.83 0.01
CA LYS A 118 22.03 5.50 -1.16
C LYS A 118 23.24 6.42 -1.28
N MET A 119 23.08 7.72 -1.01
CA MET A 119 24.17 8.68 -1.10
C MET A 119 25.17 8.53 0.05
N GLN A 120 24.72 8.16 1.25
CA GLN A 120 25.61 7.84 2.37
C GLN A 120 26.52 6.65 2.05
N THR A 121 25.96 5.56 1.48
CA THR A 121 26.76 4.40 1.07
C THR A 121 27.82 4.79 0.05
N LYS A 122 27.44 5.56 -0.99
CA LYS A 122 28.39 6.04 -2.00
C LYS A 122 29.48 6.92 -1.39
N ALA A 123 29.12 7.84 -0.50
CA ALA A 123 30.07 8.73 0.15
C ALA A 123 31.10 7.95 1.00
N PHE A 124 30.66 6.87 1.67
CA PHE A 124 31.53 5.99 2.43
C PHE A 124 32.45 5.15 1.53
N ASP A 125 31.93 4.61 0.41
CA ASP A 125 32.71 3.80 -0.53
C ASP A 125 33.79 4.60 -1.29
N THR A 126 33.65 5.92 -1.36
CA THR A 126 34.59 6.82 -2.07
C THR A 126 35.62 7.48 -1.14
N ALA A 127 35.55 7.22 0.17
CA ALA A 127 36.46 7.75 1.19
C ALA A 127 37.51 6.71 1.58
#